data_AF-A0A974DMF1-F1
#
_entry.id   AF-A0A974DMF1-F1
#
_cell.length_a   1.000
_cell.length_b   1.000
_cell.length_c   1.000
_cell.angle_alpha   90.00
_cell.angle_beta   90.00
_cell.angle_gamma   90.00
#
_symmetry.space_group_name_H-M   'P 1'
#
loop_
_entity.id
_entity.type
_entity.pdbx_description
1 polymer ?
#
loop_
_entity_poly.entity_id
_entity_poly.type
_entity_poly.pdbx_seq_one_letter_code
_entity_poly.pdbx_strand_id
1 'polypeptide(L)'
;ESKPKPKLFMPNLIPLKIPDGEKVDFDDIHRKRMEKDLTELQTLIEVHFESRKKEEEELQALTERMEKRRAERAEQLRIRTEREKERQARVAEERARKEEEENRKRAEDDDRKKKAFSNMLHFGGYLQKTERKVGKKQTERERKKMILAERKKTLNIENLNEDKLRTEAQHLFNRIYQIEAEKFDHQDTFKKQKYEVSHYSTELN
;
A
#
# COMPACT_ATOMS: atom_id res chain seq x y z
N GLU A 1 -17.00 24.11 28.84
CA GLU A 1 -17.85 23.98 30.03
C GLU A 1 -16.98 23.69 31.25
N SER A 2 -16.88 24.64 32.18
CA SER A 2 -16.10 24.49 33.42
C SER A 2 -16.95 23.81 34.49
N LYS A 3 -16.52 22.63 34.98
CA LYS A 3 -17.17 21.92 36.09
C LYS A 3 -17.31 22.81 37.33
N PRO A 4 -18.42 22.71 38.09
CA PRO A 4 -18.64 23.57 39.26
C PRO A 4 -17.69 23.15 40.40
N LYS A 5 -17.09 24.14 41.08
CA LYS A 5 -16.28 23.91 42.28
C LYS A 5 -17.16 23.35 43.42
N PRO A 6 -16.74 22.30 44.14
CA PRO A 6 -17.48 21.82 45.29
C PRO A 6 -17.39 22.86 46.42
N LYS A 7 -18.55 23.33 46.90
CA LYS A 7 -18.63 24.19 48.07
C LYS A 7 -18.33 23.34 49.31
N LEU A 8 -17.18 23.57 49.95
CA LEU A 8 -16.88 23.06 51.28
C LEU A 8 -17.85 23.73 52.26
N PHE A 9 -18.87 22.98 52.67
CA PHE A 9 -19.77 23.40 53.73
C PHE A 9 -19.00 23.29 55.05
N MET A 10 -18.43 24.39 55.54
CA MET A 10 -17.89 24.42 56.89
C MET A 10 -19.06 24.54 57.87
N PRO A 11 -19.29 23.57 58.77
CA PRO A 11 -20.27 23.74 59.82
C PRO A 11 -19.81 24.90 60.72
N ASN A 12 -20.74 25.82 61.03
CA ASN A 12 -20.49 26.91 61.97
C ASN A 12 -19.93 26.33 63.28
N LEU A 13 -18.69 26.70 63.60
CA LEU A 13 -18.02 26.38 64.86
C LEU A 13 -18.71 27.15 65.98
N ILE A 14 -19.74 26.54 66.58
CA ILE A 14 -20.27 26.96 67.87
C ILE A 14 -19.13 26.78 68.89
N PRO A 15 -18.78 27.81 69.68
CA PRO A 15 -17.78 27.66 70.73
C PRO A 15 -18.23 26.56 71.70
N LEU A 16 -17.49 25.44 71.73
CA LEU A 16 -17.70 24.37 72.72
C LEU A 16 -17.48 24.98 74.12
N LYS A 17 -18.57 25.19 74.86
CA LYS A 17 -18.52 25.46 76.29
C LYS A 17 -18.02 24.20 76.98
N ILE A 18 -16.87 24.31 77.64
CA ILE A 18 -16.29 23.27 78.49
C ILE A 18 -17.12 23.22 79.78
N PRO A 19 -17.76 22.08 80.13
CA PRO A 19 -18.30 21.88 81.47
C PRO A 19 -17.14 21.79 82.48
N ASP A 20 -17.18 22.67 83.49
CA ASP A 20 -16.18 22.72 84.55
C ASP A 20 -16.14 21.39 85.33
N GLY A 21 -15.01 20.67 85.25
CA GLY A 21 -14.66 19.64 86.25
C GLY A 21 -14.09 18.32 85.75
N GLU A 22 -14.03 18.04 84.45
CA GLU A 22 -13.42 16.80 83.95
C GLU A 22 -11.98 17.08 83.48
N LYS A 23 -10.99 16.42 84.11
CA LYS A 23 -9.58 16.55 83.72
C LYS A 23 -9.45 16.18 82.24
N VAL A 24 -9.19 17.19 81.40
CA VAL A 24 -8.92 17.00 79.98
C VAL A 24 -7.66 16.14 79.86
N ASP A 25 -7.84 14.88 79.46
CA ASP A 25 -6.74 13.96 79.23
C ASP A 25 -6.08 14.30 77.89
N PHE A 26 -4.94 14.99 77.95
CA PHE A 26 -4.17 15.36 76.77
C PHE A 26 -3.66 14.14 76.00
N ASP A 27 -3.43 13.02 76.66
CA ASP A 27 -3.04 11.77 76.00
C ASP A 27 -4.22 11.21 75.21
N ASP A 28 -5.45 11.37 75.69
CA ASP A 28 -6.67 10.97 74.98
C ASP A 28 -6.91 11.80 73.71
N ILE A 29 -6.67 13.11 73.78
CA ILE A 29 -6.74 14.00 72.61
C ILE A 29 -5.68 13.60 71.58
N HIS A 30 -4.46 13.30 72.02
CA HIS A 30 -3.39 12.89 71.12
C HIS A 30 -3.68 11.53 70.46
N ARG A 31 -4.15 10.54 71.22
CA ARG A 31 -4.60 9.24 70.69
C ARG A 31 -5.71 9.39 69.66
N LYS A 32 -6.78 10.13 69.98
CA LYS A 32 -7.90 10.37 69.06
C LYS A 32 -7.46 11.09 67.78
N ARG A 33 -6.50 12.00 67.88
CA ARG A 33 -5.93 12.66 66.69
C ARG A 33 -5.15 11.67 65.84
N MET A 34 -4.27 10.86 66.42
CA MET A 34 -3.51 9.84 65.69
C MET A 34 -4.42 8.79 65.05
N GLU A 35 -5.47 8.35 65.74
CA GLU A 35 -6.45 7.40 65.22
C GLU A 35 -7.25 7.99 64.05
N LYS A 36 -7.67 9.26 64.15
CA LYS A 36 -8.31 9.98 63.05
C LYS A 36 -7.38 10.11 61.85
N ASP A 37 -6.16 10.59 62.06
CA ASP A 37 -5.18 10.82 60.98
C ASP A 37 -4.83 9.48 60.29
N LEU A 38 -4.75 8.38 61.04
CA LEU A 38 -4.52 7.04 60.50
C LEU A 38 -5.71 6.56 59.65
N THR A 39 -6.93 6.77 60.13
CA THR A 39 -8.16 6.37 59.42
C THR A 39 -8.36 7.20 58.16
N GLU A 40 -8.08 8.51 58.23
CA GLU A 40 -8.14 9.43 57.08
C GLU A 40 -7.09 9.05 56.04
N LEU A 41 -5.86 8.70 56.46
CA LEU A 41 -4.82 8.20 55.58
C LEU A 41 -5.21 6.87 54.90
N GLN A 42 -5.76 5.91 55.64
CA GLN A 42 -6.26 4.65 55.08
C GLN A 42 -7.36 4.89 54.04
N THR A 43 -8.31 5.76 54.36
CA THR A 43 -9.40 6.13 53.44
C THR A 43 -8.84 6.78 52.16
N LEU A 44 -7.87 7.69 52.30
CA LEU A 44 -7.26 8.37 51.14
C LEU A 44 -6.50 7.38 50.25
N ILE A 45 -5.81 6.42 50.85
CA ILE A 45 -5.13 5.32 50.15
C ILE A 45 -6.16 4.49 49.38
N GLU A 46 -7.21 4.00 50.04
CA GLU A 46 -8.25 3.18 49.40
C GLU A 46 -8.94 3.91 48.24
N VAL A 47 -9.33 5.17 48.45
CA VAL A 47 -9.96 5.99 47.40
C VAL A 47 -9.01 6.19 46.21
N HIS A 48 -7.72 6.41 46.45
CA HIS A 48 -6.74 6.56 45.37
C HIS A 48 -6.59 5.28 44.54
N PHE A 49 -6.45 4.13 45.22
CA PHE A 49 -6.28 2.84 44.55
C PHE A 49 -7.54 2.43 43.78
N GLU A 50 -8.72 2.55 44.37
CA GLU A 50 -9.97 2.23 43.70
C GLU A 50 -10.24 3.17 42.52
N SER A 51 -9.97 4.47 42.66
CA SER A 51 -10.10 5.43 41.55
C SER A 51 -9.15 5.09 40.40
N ARG A 52 -7.88 4.77 40.70
CA ARG A 52 -6.89 4.40 39.69
C ARG A 52 -7.23 3.11 38.99
N LYS A 53 -7.60 2.08 39.76
CA LYS A 53 -7.99 0.78 39.24
C LYS A 53 -9.17 0.91 38.27
N LYS A 54 -10.21 1.67 38.66
CA LYS A 54 -11.36 1.91 37.80
C LYS A 54 -10.99 2.66 36.51
N GLU A 55 -10.15 3.69 36.61
CA GLU A 55 -9.66 4.42 35.44
C GLU A 55 -8.83 3.52 34.50
N GLU A 56 -7.98 2.66 35.05
CA GLU A 56 -7.18 1.70 34.28
C GLU A 56 -8.06 0.66 33.59
N GLU A 57 -9.07 0.11 34.27
CA GLU A 57 -10.03 -0.82 33.67
C GLU A 57 -10.82 -0.16 32.52
N GLU A 58 -11.26 1.09 32.69
CA GLU A 58 -11.95 1.84 31.64
C GLU A 58 -11.03 2.11 30.43
N LEU A 59 -9.76 2.46 30.68
CA LEU A 59 -8.77 2.71 29.64
C LEU A 59 -8.40 1.42 28.89
N GLN A 60 -8.27 0.31 29.60
CA GLN A 60 -8.04 -1.01 29.01
C GLN A 60 -9.22 -1.43 28.13
N ALA A 61 -10.45 -1.33 28.63
CA ALA A 61 -11.65 -1.66 27.86
C ALA A 61 -11.79 -0.79 26.59
N LEU A 62 -11.46 0.51 26.68
CA LEU A 62 -11.45 1.40 25.52
C LEU A 62 -10.38 1.00 24.49
N THR A 63 -9.19 0.64 24.97
CA THR A 63 -8.07 0.20 24.14
C THR A 63 -8.41 -1.10 23.41
N GLU A 64 -8.96 -2.09 24.11
CA GLU A 64 -9.40 -3.36 23.54
C GLU A 64 -10.48 -3.14 22.45
N ARG A 65 -11.44 -2.24 22.70
CA ARG A 65 -12.46 -1.87 21.69
C ARG A 65 -11.85 -1.17 20.48
N MET A 66 -10.81 -0.37 20.66
CA MET A 66 -10.08 0.27 19.56
C MET A 66 -9.27 -0.76 18.75
N GLU A 67 -8.62 -1.69 19.41
CA GLU A 67 -7.87 -2.79 18.78
C GLU A 67 -8.79 -3.71 17.99
N LYS A 68 -9.93 -4.11 18.57
CA LYS A 68 -10.94 -4.89 17.86
C LYS A 68 -11.42 -4.21 16.58
N ARG A 69 -11.72 -2.91 16.64
CA ARG A 69 -12.11 -2.14 15.44
C ARG A 69 -10.99 -2.02 14.40
N ARG A 70 -9.72 -1.96 14.82
CA ARG A 70 -8.57 -1.98 13.91
C ARG A 70 -8.42 -3.35 13.25
N ALA A 71 -8.54 -4.43 14.01
CA ALA A 71 -8.50 -5.79 13.51
C ALA A 71 -9.64 -6.06 12.49
N GLU A 72 -10.87 -5.64 12.79
CA GLU A 72 -12.01 -5.74 11.87
C GLU A 72 -11.76 -4.98 10.55
N ARG A 73 -11.19 -3.77 10.60
CA ARG A 73 -10.83 -3.01 9.39
C ARG A 73 -9.71 -3.69 8.60
N ALA A 74 -8.70 -4.23 9.28
CA ALA A 74 -7.62 -4.97 8.64
C ALA A 74 -8.17 -6.22 7.92
N GLU A 75 -9.11 -6.94 8.55
CA GLU A 75 -9.74 -8.11 7.97
C GLU A 75 -10.65 -7.74 6.78
N GLN A 76 -11.43 -6.66 6.88
CA GLN A 76 -12.20 -6.14 5.75
C GLN A 76 -11.30 -5.80 4.55
N LEU A 77 -10.14 -5.19 4.79
CA LEU A 77 -9.17 -4.91 3.75
C LEU A 77 -8.62 -6.21 3.14
N ARG A 78 -8.27 -7.20 3.97
CA ARG A 78 -7.78 -8.52 3.53
C ARG A 78 -8.80 -9.24 2.63
N ILE A 79 -10.07 -9.25 3.03
CA ILE A 79 -11.15 -9.84 2.23
C ILE A 79 -11.31 -9.08 0.90
N ARG A 80 -11.21 -7.75 0.92
CA ARG A 80 -11.32 -6.93 -0.30
C ARG A 80 -10.17 -7.20 -1.27
N THR A 81 -8.94 -7.29 -0.77
CA THR A 81 -7.76 -7.58 -1.59
C THR A 81 -7.79 -9.01 -2.14
N GLU A 82 -8.22 -9.99 -1.33
CA GLU A 82 -8.39 -11.38 -1.77
C GLU A 82 -9.45 -11.51 -2.88
N ARG A 83 -10.62 -10.88 -2.71
CA ARG A 83 -11.68 -10.86 -3.75
C ARG A 83 -11.23 -10.17 -5.03
N GLU A 84 -10.44 -9.11 -4.93
CA GLU A 84 -9.87 -8.44 -6.12
C GLU A 84 -8.84 -9.34 -6.82
N LYS A 85 -7.97 -10.00 -6.03
CA LYS A 85 -7.00 -10.97 -6.56
C LYS A 85 -7.69 -12.14 -7.25
N GLU A 86 -8.76 -12.68 -6.67
CA GLU A 86 -9.56 -13.75 -7.28
C GLU A 86 -10.20 -13.31 -8.59
N ARG A 87 -10.77 -12.09 -8.64
CA ARG A 87 -11.31 -11.53 -9.90
C ARG A 87 -10.23 -11.42 -10.98
N GLN A 88 -9.06 -10.91 -10.63
CA GLN A 88 -7.94 -10.79 -11.57
C GLN A 88 -7.45 -12.17 -12.03
N ALA A 89 -7.36 -13.14 -11.11
CA ALA A 89 -6.98 -14.51 -11.42
C ALA A 89 -7.98 -15.17 -12.38
N ARG A 90 -9.30 -15.02 -12.16
CA ARG A 90 -10.34 -15.56 -13.05
C ARG A 90 -10.27 -14.98 -14.45
N VAL A 91 -10.04 -13.66 -14.57
CA VAL A 91 -9.88 -13.00 -15.88
C VAL A 91 -8.60 -13.47 -16.57
N ALA A 92 -7.50 -13.65 -15.82
CA ALA A 92 -6.25 -14.17 -16.36
C ALA A 92 -6.40 -15.62 -16.83
N GLU A 93 -7.10 -16.47 -16.07
CA GLU A 93 -7.36 -17.87 -16.40
C GLU A 93 -8.29 -18.01 -17.61
N GLU A 94 -9.38 -17.23 -17.70
CA GLU A 94 -10.25 -17.22 -18.87
C GLU A 94 -9.49 -16.78 -20.13
N ARG A 95 -8.63 -15.77 -20.00
CA ARG A 95 -7.77 -15.32 -21.08
C ARG A 95 -6.76 -16.38 -21.50
N ALA A 96 -6.13 -17.07 -20.53
CA ALA A 96 -5.19 -18.14 -20.79
C ALA A 96 -5.86 -19.33 -21.48
N ARG A 97 -7.06 -19.73 -21.02
CA ARG A 97 -7.85 -20.81 -21.64
C ARG A 97 -8.26 -20.47 -23.07
N LYS A 98 -8.67 -19.21 -23.32
CA LYS A 98 -8.98 -18.73 -24.67
C LYS A 98 -7.75 -18.71 -25.58
N GLU A 99 -6.59 -18.32 -25.05
CA GLU A 99 -5.32 -18.35 -25.80
C GLU A 99 -4.86 -19.78 -26.10
N GLU A 100 -5.03 -20.71 -25.16
CA GLU A 100 -4.73 -22.12 -25.35
C GLU A 100 -5.64 -22.77 -26.41
N GLU A 101 -6.94 -22.48 -26.39
CA GLU A 101 -7.88 -22.95 -27.41
C GLU A 101 -7.60 -22.34 -28.80
N GLU A 102 -7.25 -21.05 -28.86
CA GLU A 102 -6.85 -20.38 -30.10
C GLU A 102 -5.54 -20.96 -30.67
N ASN A 103 -4.59 -21.30 -29.80
CA ASN A 103 -3.33 -21.94 -30.20
C ASN A 103 -3.54 -23.39 -30.63
N ARG A 104 -4.40 -24.16 -29.95
CA ARG A 104 -4.77 -25.52 -30.37
C ARG A 104 -5.46 -25.51 -31.73
N LYS A 105 -6.44 -24.62 -31.94
CA LYS A 105 -7.12 -24.46 -33.22
C LYS A 105 -6.16 -24.04 -34.34
N ARG A 106 -5.22 -23.14 -34.05
CA ARG A 106 -4.16 -22.77 -35.01
C ARG A 106 -3.25 -23.95 -35.34
N ALA A 107 -2.86 -24.75 -34.36
CA ALA A 107 -2.03 -25.93 -34.59
C ALA A 107 -2.79 -26.96 -35.45
N GLU A 108 -4.07 -27.21 -35.18
CA GLU A 108 -4.92 -28.10 -35.97
C GLU A 108 -5.13 -27.58 -37.41
N ASP A 109 -5.35 -26.27 -37.58
CA ASP A 109 -5.47 -25.63 -38.90
C ASP A 109 -4.15 -25.65 -39.67
N ASP A 110 -3.01 -25.44 -39.00
CA ASP A 110 -1.68 -25.51 -39.61
C ASP A 110 -1.32 -26.96 -39.98
N ASP A 111 -1.69 -27.95 -39.18
CA ASP A 111 -1.50 -29.37 -39.51
C ASP A 111 -2.46 -29.83 -40.62
N ARG A 112 -3.70 -29.35 -40.63
CA ARG A 112 -4.62 -29.57 -41.76
C ARG A 112 -4.10 -28.91 -43.04
N LYS A 113 -3.56 -27.68 -42.94
CA LYS A 113 -2.89 -27.00 -44.07
C LYS A 113 -1.65 -27.75 -44.50
N LYS A 114 -0.78 -28.23 -43.60
CA LYS A 114 0.39 -29.04 -43.95
C LYS A 114 -0.03 -30.35 -44.64
N LYS A 115 -1.05 -31.03 -44.16
CA LYS A 115 -1.59 -32.26 -44.81
C LYS A 115 -2.17 -31.95 -46.19
N ALA A 116 -2.93 -30.87 -46.33
CA ALA A 116 -3.46 -30.43 -47.62
C ALA A 116 -2.36 -29.94 -48.58
N PHE A 117 -1.35 -29.24 -48.06
CA PHE A 117 -0.21 -28.75 -48.82
C PHE A 117 0.71 -29.91 -49.23
N SER A 118 0.91 -30.90 -48.36
CA SER A 118 1.62 -32.15 -48.66
C SER A 118 0.93 -32.97 -49.75
N ASN A 119 -0.41 -32.97 -49.79
CA ASN A 119 -1.16 -33.58 -50.90
C ASN A 119 -1.16 -32.72 -52.18
N MET A 120 -0.80 -31.44 -52.09
CA MET A 120 -0.69 -30.50 -53.21
C MET A 120 0.78 -30.21 -53.60
N LEU A 121 1.73 -30.98 -53.05
CA LEU A 121 3.17 -30.90 -53.34
C LEU A 121 3.56 -31.71 -54.60
N HIS A 122 2.70 -31.67 -55.63
CA HIS A 122 3.05 -32.03 -57.01
C HIS A 122 3.14 -30.82 -57.94
N PHE A 123 3.19 -29.59 -57.43
CA PHE A 123 3.40 -28.42 -58.28
C PHE A 123 4.42 -27.45 -57.67
N GLY A 124 5.56 -27.36 -58.35
CA GLY A 124 6.80 -26.77 -57.85
C GLY A 124 6.79 -25.26 -57.65
N GLY A 125 7.75 -24.81 -56.83
CA GLY A 125 8.38 -23.49 -56.91
C GLY A 125 7.99 -22.45 -55.87
N TYR A 126 6.83 -22.53 -55.22
CA TYR A 126 6.35 -21.42 -54.37
C TYR A 126 6.64 -21.58 -52.85
N LEU A 127 7.26 -22.68 -52.42
CA LEU A 127 7.34 -23.03 -50.99
C LEU A 127 8.55 -22.50 -50.22
N GLN A 128 9.44 -21.72 -50.81
CA GLN A 128 10.63 -21.28 -50.07
C GLN A 128 10.35 -20.12 -49.08
N LYS A 129 9.14 -19.52 -49.12
CA LYS A 129 8.77 -18.38 -48.26
C LYS A 129 7.85 -18.74 -47.09
N THR A 130 7.26 -19.94 -47.06
CA THR A 130 6.21 -20.31 -46.09
C THR A 130 6.69 -21.17 -44.92
N GLU A 131 7.88 -21.79 -44.99
CA GLU A 131 8.39 -22.67 -43.93
C GLU A 131 8.86 -21.95 -42.64
N ARG A 132 8.99 -20.62 -42.63
CA ARG A 132 9.43 -19.85 -41.45
C ARG A 132 8.31 -19.46 -40.46
N LYS A 133 7.20 -20.21 -40.38
CA LYS A 133 6.06 -19.90 -39.50
C LYS A 133 5.76 -20.98 -38.44
N VAL A 134 6.76 -21.72 -37.98
CA VAL A 134 6.63 -22.50 -36.73
C VAL A 134 7.17 -21.64 -35.58
N GLY A 135 6.26 -21.27 -34.67
CA GLY A 135 6.48 -20.31 -33.59
C GLY A 135 6.17 -18.88 -34.04
N LYS A 136 5.05 -18.31 -33.58
CA LYS A 136 4.82 -16.86 -33.70
C LYS A 136 5.89 -16.15 -32.88
N LYS A 137 7.06 -15.92 -33.49
CA LYS A 137 8.04 -14.97 -32.97
C LYS A 137 7.31 -13.67 -32.75
N GLN A 138 7.35 -13.17 -31.53
CA GLN A 138 6.72 -11.91 -31.17
C GLN A 138 7.10 -10.87 -32.23
N THR A 139 6.08 -10.26 -32.83
CA THR A 139 6.29 -9.34 -33.94
C THR A 139 7.12 -8.15 -33.47
N GLU A 140 7.89 -7.53 -34.35
CA GLU A 140 8.65 -6.30 -33.99
C GLU A 140 7.73 -5.23 -33.38
N ARG A 141 6.46 -5.18 -33.82
CA ARG A 141 5.44 -4.29 -33.27
C ARG A 141 5.10 -4.62 -31.82
N GLU A 142 4.93 -5.89 -31.49
CA GLU A 142 4.65 -6.34 -30.12
C GLU A 142 5.87 -6.16 -29.21
N ARG A 143 7.08 -6.48 -29.69
CA ARG A 143 8.33 -6.24 -28.95
C ARG A 143 8.54 -4.75 -28.67
N LYS A 144 8.34 -3.89 -29.67
CA LYS A 144 8.38 -2.43 -29.49
C LYS A 144 7.34 -1.97 -28.45
N LYS A 145 6.11 -2.49 -28.51
CA LYS A 145 5.05 -2.13 -27.55
C LYS A 145 5.41 -2.56 -26.13
N MET A 146 5.98 -3.74 -25.96
CA MET A 146 6.42 -4.27 -24.68
C MET A 146 7.54 -3.42 -24.07
N ILE A 147 8.60 -3.13 -24.84
CA ILE A 147 9.74 -2.31 -24.40
C ILE A 147 9.27 -0.89 -24.04
N LEU A 148 8.37 -0.29 -24.84
CA LEU A 148 7.84 1.03 -24.54
C LEU A 148 6.95 1.05 -23.29
N ALA A 149 6.18 -0.01 -23.05
CA ALA A 149 5.39 -0.14 -21.84
C ALA A 149 6.27 -0.28 -20.60
N GLU A 150 7.35 -1.05 -20.67
CA GLU A 150 8.34 -1.19 -19.58
C GLU A 150 9.04 0.13 -19.26
N ARG A 151 9.41 0.89 -20.30
CA ARG A 151 10.06 2.22 -20.13
C ARG A 151 9.09 3.29 -19.63
N LYS A 152 7.79 3.17 -19.92
CA LYS A 152 6.78 4.16 -19.54
C LYS A 152 6.38 3.96 -18.07
N LYS A 153 7.02 4.73 -17.19
CA LYS A 153 6.60 4.81 -15.78
C LYS A 153 5.27 5.55 -15.67
N THR A 154 4.35 5.01 -14.88
CA THR A 154 3.10 5.69 -14.52
C THR A 154 3.40 6.85 -13.58
N LEU A 155 2.87 8.04 -13.91
CA LEU A 155 3.04 9.23 -13.09
C LEU A 155 1.84 9.35 -12.14
N ASN A 156 2.09 9.41 -10.84
CA ASN A 156 1.05 9.64 -9.82
C ASN A 156 1.25 11.03 -9.21
N ILE A 157 0.29 11.93 -9.43
CA ILE A 157 0.40 13.35 -9.08
C ILE A 157 -0.56 13.73 -7.94
N GLU A 158 -1.58 12.92 -7.66
CA GLU A 158 -2.75 13.32 -6.85
C GLU A 158 -2.42 13.65 -5.39
N ASN A 159 -1.33 13.11 -4.85
CA ASN A 159 -0.93 13.28 -3.44
C ASN A 159 0.46 13.92 -3.27
N LEU A 160 0.96 14.65 -4.27
CA LEU A 160 2.26 15.33 -4.19
C LEU A 160 2.12 16.76 -3.67
N ASN A 161 3.06 17.17 -2.79
CA ASN A 161 3.19 18.56 -2.36
C ASN A 161 3.95 19.39 -3.42
N GLU A 162 3.90 20.71 -3.31
CA GLU A 162 4.47 21.63 -4.32
C GLU A 162 5.97 21.39 -4.58
N ASP A 163 6.76 21.16 -3.52
CA ASP A 163 8.21 20.92 -3.66
C ASP A 163 8.52 19.57 -4.35
N LYS A 164 7.74 18.53 -4.06
CA LYS A 164 7.86 17.25 -4.77
C LYS A 164 7.42 17.38 -6.23
N LEU A 165 6.39 18.17 -6.52
CA LEU A 165 5.96 18.44 -7.90
C LEU A 165 7.05 19.13 -8.70
N ARG A 166 7.74 20.14 -8.14
CA ARG A 166 8.88 20.78 -8.80
C ARG A 166 10.01 19.80 -9.07
N THR A 167 10.32 18.94 -8.09
CA THR A 167 11.37 17.93 -8.22
C THR A 167 11.05 16.91 -9.32
N GLU A 168 9.82 16.39 -9.33
CA GLU A 168 9.37 15.46 -10.38
C GLU A 168 9.32 16.11 -11.76
N ALA A 169 8.89 17.37 -11.85
CA ALA A 169 8.91 18.12 -13.11
C ALA A 169 10.34 18.25 -13.66
N GLN A 170 11.31 18.59 -12.80
CA GLN A 170 12.72 18.67 -13.19
C GLN A 170 13.28 17.31 -13.63
N HIS A 171 12.92 16.24 -12.91
CA HIS A 171 13.33 14.89 -13.27
C HIS A 171 12.76 14.45 -14.64
N LEU A 172 11.47 14.73 -14.90
CA LEU A 172 10.84 14.46 -16.20
C LEU A 172 11.48 15.28 -17.33
N PHE A 173 11.78 16.55 -17.08
CA PHE A 173 12.47 17.41 -18.05
C PHE A 173 13.85 16.85 -18.41
N ASN A 174 14.66 16.51 -17.41
CA ASN A 174 15.98 15.90 -17.62
C ASN A 174 15.86 14.58 -18.39
N ARG A 175 14.83 13.78 -18.11
CA ARG A 175 14.59 12.52 -18.82
C ARG A 175 14.24 12.74 -20.29
N ILE A 176 13.40 13.73 -20.60
CA ILE A 176 13.06 14.08 -21.99
C ILE A 176 14.30 14.56 -22.72
N TYR A 177 15.08 15.46 -22.09
CA TYR A 177 16.31 15.98 -22.65
C TYR A 177 17.30 14.86 -23.02
N GLN A 178 17.51 13.91 -22.10
CA GLN A 178 18.36 12.74 -22.34
C GLN A 178 17.89 11.89 -23.53
N ILE A 179 16.58 11.63 -23.63
CA ILE A 179 16.01 10.83 -24.73
C ILE A 179 16.18 11.55 -26.08
N GLU A 180 16.03 12.88 -26.11
CA GLU A 180 16.23 13.66 -27.33
C GLU A 180 17.71 13.70 -27.75
N ALA A 181 18.64 13.78 -26.79
CA ALA A 181 20.07 13.66 -27.08
C ALA A 181 20.42 12.29 -27.69
N GLU A 182 19.96 11.19 -27.07
CA GLU A 182 20.17 9.83 -27.61
C GLU A 182 19.56 9.67 -29.01
N LYS A 183 18.37 10.24 -29.25
CA LYS A 183 17.73 10.23 -30.57
C LYS A 183 18.57 10.97 -31.61
N PHE A 184 19.15 12.11 -31.25
CA PHE A 184 20.02 12.88 -32.14
C PHE A 184 21.26 12.07 -32.55
N ASP A 185 21.96 11.46 -31.58
CA ASP A 185 23.15 10.65 -31.84
C ASP A 185 22.83 9.44 -32.73
N HIS A 186 21.69 8.78 -32.50
CA HIS A 186 21.21 7.68 -33.36
C HIS A 186 20.91 8.15 -34.79
N GLN A 187 20.34 9.35 -34.96
CA GLN A 187 20.08 9.91 -36.29
C GLN A 187 21.39 10.22 -37.03
N ASP A 188 22.40 10.76 -36.35
CA ASP A 188 23.71 11.02 -36.95
C ASP A 188 24.42 9.73 -37.36
N THR A 189 24.42 8.74 -36.44
CA THR A 189 24.98 7.40 -36.71
C THR A 189 24.29 6.74 -37.90
N PHE A 190 22.95 6.84 -38.00
CA PHE A 190 22.20 6.29 -39.12
C PHE A 190 22.58 6.95 -40.46
N LYS A 191 22.80 8.27 -40.48
CA LYS A 191 23.26 8.98 -41.70
C LYS A 191 24.63 8.48 -42.15
N LYS A 192 25.58 8.31 -41.22
CA LYS A 192 26.92 7.77 -41.50
C LYS A 192 26.86 6.36 -42.05
N GLN A 193 26.12 5.46 -41.38
CA GLN A 193 25.91 4.08 -41.84
C GLN A 193 25.28 4.02 -43.23
N LYS A 194 24.32 4.90 -43.52
CA LYS A 194 23.71 4.97 -44.86
C LYS A 194 24.72 5.35 -45.94
N TYR A 195 25.63 6.28 -45.64
CA TYR A 195 26.70 6.66 -46.56
C TYR A 195 27.70 5.51 -46.78
N GLU A 196 28.16 4.88 -45.70
CA GLU A 196 29.08 3.73 -45.74
C GLU A 196 28.49 2.57 -46.57
N VAL A 197 27.23 2.20 -46.34
CA VAL A 197 26.55 1.15 -47.13
C VAL A 197 26.48 1.51 -48.62
N SER A 198 26.21 2.78 -48.95
CA SER A 198 26.20 3.23 -50.35
C SER A 198 27.59 3.14 -50.99
N HIS A 199 28.63 3.50 -50.23
CA HIS A 199 30.01 3.42 -50.69
C HIS A 199 30.43 1.98 -50.95
N TYR A 200 30.25 1.09 -49.97
CA TYR A 200 30.58 -0.34 -50.11
C TYR A 200 29.77 -1.01 -51.22
N SER A 201 28.50 -0.64 -51.39
CA SER A 201 27.69 -1.14 -52.50
C SER A 201 28.21 -0.67 -53.86
N THR A 202 28.91 0.45 -53.94
CA THR A 202 29.53 0.94 -55.19
C THR A 202 30.86 0.24 -55.44
N GLU A 203 31.64 -0.05 -54.39
CA GLU A 203 32.91 -0.78 -54.51
C GLU A 203 32.75 -2.27 -54.83
N LEU A 204 31.61 -2.87 -54.45
CA LEU A 204 31.29 -4.27 -54.71
C LEU A 204 30.70 -4.52 -56.12
N ASN A 205 30.25 -3.49 -56.83
CA ASN A 205 29.67 -3.58 -58.17
C ASN A 205 30.68 -3.13 -59.24
#